data_AF-A0A9E2RDU7-F1
#
_entry.id   AF-A0A9E2RDU7-F1
#
_cell.length_a   1.000
_cell.length_b   1.000
_cell.length_c   1.000
_cell.angle_alpha   90.00
_cell.angle_beta   90.00
_cell.angle_gamma   90.00
#
_symmetry.space_group_name_H-M   'P 1'
#
loop_
_entity.id
_entity.type
_entity.pdbx_description
1 polymer ?
#
loop_
_entity_poly.entity_id
_entity_poly.type
_entity_poly.pdbx_seq_one_letter_code
_entity_poly.pdbx_strand_id
1 'polypeptide(L)'
;MNNRLTFVGAFASVGLCSSMALAQVGSGGTISNGFSSFSVVDYVGDGTGDGPTSDFRVGGTGNPDHLNRAWWWYRVDGQSRETAFNNATNWSYTGNVARLTYSTAEFDATMQFRVIGVRSGFGVLVQTVSILNRTDRRISVNLFNFNNLAMGGTAGDDQANLIAMNTIRVDDGMGTGWRAAYEGTEVYDVTDGAIDVLGNLMDANVNTLGNRGLPPAGALNFQGAYQWAFSLGVNEAATASATVTITPTPGATTLALGGLALAARRRRR
;
A
#
# COMPACT_ATOMS: atom_id res chain seq x y z
N MET A 1 -14.19 -81.77 6.76
CA MET A 1 -12.83 -81.22 6.60
C MET A 1 -12.99 -79.73 6.36
N ASN A 2 -12.78 -78.91 7.40
CA ASN A 2 -13.10 -77.49 7.39
C ASN A 2 -11.82 -76.67 7.16
N ASN A 3 -11.66 -76.12 5.97
CA ASN A 3 -10.56 -75.22 5.65
C ASN A 3 -10.94 -73.78 6.02
N ARG A 4 -10.32 -73.26 7.09
CA ARG A 4 -10.34 -71.83 7.43
C ARG A 4 -9.24 -71.13 6.64
N LEU A 5 -9.63 -70.25 5.72
CA LEU A 5 -8.73 -69.30 5.07
C LEU A 5 -8.58 -68.08 5.97
N THR A 6 -7.38 -67.82 6.48
CA THR A 6 -7.05 -66.63 7.27
C THR A 6 -6.48 -65.57 6.31
N PHE A 7 -7.24 -64.49 6.08
CA PHE A 7 -6.77 -63.34 5.32
C PHE A 7 -5.97 -62.40 6.23
N VAL A 8 -4.68 -62.23 5.92
CA VAL A 8 -3.80 -61.24 6.56
C VAL A 8 -3.79 -59.99 5.68
N GLY A 9 -4.52 -58.96 6.09
CA GLY A 9 -4.54 -57.66 5.42
C GLY A 9 -3.33 -56.82 5.84
N ALA A 10 -2.44 -56.53 4.90
CA ALA A 10 -1.34 -55.60 5.09
C ALA A 10 -1.86 -54.16 4.94
N PHE A 11 -1.85 -53.39 6.02
CA PHE A 11 -2.10 -51.94 6.00
C PHE A 11 -0.83 -51.23 5.51
N ALA A 12 -0.87 -50.70 4.29
CA ALA A 12 0.16 -49.78 3.79
C ALA A 12 -0.15 -48.37 4.33
N SER A 13 0.59 -47.94 5.35
CA SER A 13 0.57 -46.56 5.84
C SER A 13 1.26 -45.64 4.83
N VAL A 14 0.45 -44.90 4.06
CA VAL A 14 0.93 -43.80 3.22
C VAL A 14 1.34 -42.65 4.14
N GLY A 15 2.64 -42.49 4.35
CA GLY A 15 3.21 -41.35 5.06
C GLY A 15 3.02 -40.09 4.23
N LEU A 16 2.08 -39.24 4.65
CA LEU A 16 1.99 -37.85 4.19
C LEU A 16 3.21 -37.10 4.73
N CYS A 17 4.27 -37.01 3.92
CA CYS A 17 5.36 -36.08 4.16
C CYS A 17 4.84 -34.66 3.90
N SER A 18 4.29 -34.03 4.93
CA SER A 18 4.00 -32.59 4.92
C SER A 18 5.33 -31.84 4.91
N SER A 19 5.80 -31.43 3.74
CA SER A 19 6.92 -30.50 3.63
C SER A 19 6.46 -29.14 4.15
N MET A 20 6.71 -28.87 5.43
CA MET A 20 6.61 -27.52 5.97
C MET A 20 7.77 -26.71 5.40
N ALA A 21 7.53 -26.04 4.28
CA ALA A 21 8.41 -24.95 3.84
C ALA A 21 8.32 -23.86 4.92
N LEU A 22 9.38 -23.70 5.70
CA LEU A 22 9.52 -22.56 6.60
C LEU A 22 9.54 -21.30 5.73
N ALA A 23 8.50 -20.48 5.84
CA ALA A 23 8.47 -19.18 5.18
C ALA A 23 9.71 -18.39 5.63
N GLN A 24 10.56 -18.02 4.67
CA GLN A 24 11.68 -17.14 4.94
C GLN A 24 11.12 -15.77 5.31
N VAL A 25 11.38 -15.32 6.53
CA VAL A 25 11.07 -13.96 6.99
C VAL A 25 11.76 -12.98 6.04
N GLY A 26 10.98 -12.20 5.30
CA GLY A 26 11.50 -11.07 4.54
C GLY A 26 11.96 -10.01 5.51
N SER A 27 13.08 -9.35 5.24
CA SER A 27 13.62 -8.31 6.13
C SER A 27 13.07 -6.90 5.83
N GLY A 28 12.03 -6.78 5.00
CA GLY A 28 11.73 -5.54 4.29
C GLY A 28 12.89 -5.10 3.38
N GLY A 29 12.81 -3.90 2.83
CA GLY A 29 13.86 -3.35 1.98
C GLY A 29 13.56 -1.94 1.48
N THR A 30 14.59 -1.32 0.88
CA THR A 30 14.54 0.06 0.37
C THR A 30 14.80 0.08 -1.13
N ILE A 31 13.99 0.84 -1.86
CA ILE A 31 14.19 1.18 -3.26
C ILE A 31 14.38 2.69 -3.40
N SER A 32 15.16 3.10 -4.39
CA SER A 32 15.43 4.53 -4.59
C SER A 32 15.61 4.90 -6.06
N ASN A 33 15.28 6.15 -6.36
CA ASN A 33 15.55 6.76 -7.66
C ASN A 33 15.86 8.24 -7.47
N GLY A 34 17.08 8.65 -7.84
CA GLY A 34 17.50 10.05 -7.71
C GLY A 34 17.36 10.56 -6.28
N PHE A 35 16.44 11.51 -6.07
CA PHE A 35 16.23 12.17 -4.78
C PHE A 35 15.09 11.57 -3.94
N SER A 36 14.53 10.43 -4.34
CA SER A 36 13.43 9.79 -3.60
C SER A 36 13.77 8.36 -3.22
N SER A 37 13.30 7.94 -2.06
CA SER A 37 13.44 6.57 -1.56
C SER A 37 12.15 6.11 -0.91
N PHE A 38 11.83 4.84 -1.10
CA PHE A 38 10.73 4.16 -0.42
C PHE A 38 11.28 2.93 0.29
N SER A 39 10.95 2.76 1.56
CA SER A 39 11.16 1.49 2.25
C SER A 39 9.86 0.97 2.83
N VAL A 40 9.76 -0.35 2.90
CA VAL A 40 8.65 -1.04 3.54
C VAL A 40 9.22 -2.17 4.37
N VAL A 41 8.73 -2.33 5.60
CA VAL A 41 9.07 -3.50 6.43
C VAL A 41 8.27 -4.71 5.95
N ASP A 42 8.79 -5.91 6.18
CA ASP A 42 7.98 -7.10 5.93
C ASP A 42 6.76 -7.12 6.86
N TYR A 43 5.64 -7.59 6.32
CA TYR A 43 4.44 -7.89 7.06
C TYR A 43 4.30 -9.40 7.22
N VAL A 44 4.89 -9.89 8.31
CA VAL A 44 4.71 -11.27 8.79
C VAL A 44 3.55 -11.28 9.78
N GLY A 45 2.48 -11.97 9.44
CA GLY A 45 1.26 -11.99 10.24
C GLY A 45 0.19 -12.90 9.66
N ASP A 46 -1.00 -12.86 10.24
CA ASP A 46 -2.17 -13.61 9.76
C ASP A 46 -3.03 -12.82 8.75
N GLY A 47 -2.62 -11.58 8.42
CA GLY A 47 -3.35 -10.72 7.49
C GLY A 47 -4.42 -9.85 8.15
N THR A 48 -4.57 -9.90 9.49
CA THR A 48 -5.63 -9.19 10.23
C THR A 48 -5.16 -7.90 10.94
N GLY A 49 -3.88 -7.56 10.83
CA GLY A 49 -3.32 -6.38 11.48
C GLY A 49 -3.20 -5.16 10.57
N ASP A 50 -2.52 -4.15 11.11
CA ASP A 50 -2.22 -2.83 10.57
C ASP A 50 -1.53 -2.76 9.19
N GLY A 51 -1.09 -3.90 8.64
CA GLY A 51 -0.13 -3.95 7.54
C GLY A 51 1.28 -3.51 7.99
N PRO A 52 2.25 -3.46 7.05
CA PRO A 52 3.60 -2.97 7.35
C PRO A 52 3.64 -1.45 7.45
N THR A 53 4.63 -0.97 8.21
CA THR A 53 5.04 0.43 8.13
C THR A 53 5.83 0.68 6.85
N SER A 54 5.72 1.88 6.32
CA SER A 54 6.50 2.35 5.18
C SER A 54 7.19 3.67 5.50
N ASP A 55 8.13 4.06 4.65
CA ASP A 55 8.82 5.33 4.72
C ASP A 55 9.09 5.82 3.29
N PHE A 56 8.39 6.88 2.86
CA PHE A 56 8.57 7.53 1.56
C PHE A 56 9.17 8.93 1.73
N ARG A 57 10.47 9.05 1.45
CA ARG A 57 11.20 10.32 1.54
C ARG A 57 11.41 10.94 0.18
N VAL A 58 11.24 12.25 0.12
CA VAL A 58 11.44 13.04 -1.09
C VAL A 58 12.45 14.17 -0.82
N GLY A 59 13.46 14.29 -1.68
CA GLY A 59 14.58 15.23 -1.49
C GLY A 59 15.83 14.65 -0.83
N GLY A 60 15.85 13.34 -0.54
CA GLY A 60 16.98 12.62 0.07
C GLY A 60 16.75 12.23 1.54
N THR A 61 17.72 11.50 2.12
CA THR A 61 17.60 10.79 3.41
C THR A 61 17.33 11.67 4.64
N GLY A 62 17.61 12.98 4.58
CA GLY A 62 17.34 13.91 5.68
C GLY A 62 15.96 14.56 5.66
N ASN A 63 15.13 14.27 4.65
CA ASN A 63 13.76 14.79 4.57
C ASN A 63 12.81 13.96 5.40
N PRO A 64 11.68 14.54 5.84
CA PRO A 64 10.63 13.78 6.51
C PRO A 64 10.11 12.62 5.65
N ASP A 65 9.58 11.62 6.34
CA ASP A 65 8.69 10.64 5.74
C ASP A 65 7.35 11.32 5.42
N HIS A 66 6.85 11.08 4.21
CA HIS A 66 5.55 11.58 3.75
C HIS A 66 4.46 10.51 3.72
N LEU A 67 4.81 9.24 3.95
CA LEU A 67 3.93 8.09 3.77
C LEU A 67 4.27 6.99 4.78
N ASN A 68 3.78 7.16 6.01
CA ASN A 68 4.07 6.29 7.15
C ASN A 68 3.49 4.87 6.98
N ARG A 69 2.44 4.73 6.15
CA ARG A 69 1.88 3.42 5.74
C ARG A 69 1.39 3.48 4.30
N ALA A 70 1.74 2.46 3.52
CA ALA A 70 1.30 2.27 2.14
C ALA A 70 1.20 0.78 1.86
N TRP A 71 -0.01 0.25 1.75
CA TRP A 71 -0.18 -1.19 1.60
C TRP A 71 -1.47 -1.59 0.90
N TRP A 72 -1.62 -2.88 0.65
CA TRP A 72 -2.77 -3.46 -0.03
C TRP A 72 -3.47 -4.51 0.83
N TRP A 73 -4.80 -4.50 0.75
CA TRP A 73 -5.69 -5.52 1.27
C TRP A 73 -6.48 -6.13 0.12
N TYR A 74 -6.99 -7.33 0.33
CA TYR A 74 -7.87 -8.01 -0.60
C TYR A 74 -9.04 -8.68 0.12
N ARG A 75 -10.11 -8.96 -0.62
CA ARG A 75 -11.21 -9.82 -0.20
C ARG A 75 -11.73 -10.61 -1.39
N VAL A 76 -11.80 -11.93 -1.25
CA VAL A 76 -12.38 -12.85 -2.24
C VAL A 76 -13.81 -13.23 -1.84
N ASP A 77 -14.67 -13.53 -2.81
CA ASP A 77 -16.04 -13.99 -2.56
C ASP A 77 -16.14 -15.09 -1.49
N GLY A 78 -17.05 -14.88 -0.53
CA GLY A 78 -17.30 -15.79 0.59
C GLY A 78 -16.48 -15.50 1.84
N GLN A 79 -15.47 -14.62 1.76
CA GLN A 79 -14.75 -14.15 2.94
C GLN A 79 -15.55 -13.11 3.72
N SER A 80 -15.43 -13.13 5.05
CA SER A 80 -16.18 -12.25 5.96
C SER A 80 -15.46 -10.95 6.29
N ARG A 81 -14.24 -10.74 5.79
CA ARG A 81 -13.43 -9.55 6.06
C ARG A 81 -12.41 -9.31 4.95
N GLU A 82 -11.81 -8.13 4.97
CA GLU A 82 -10.59 -7.81 4.22
C GLU A 82 -9.35 -8.46 4.87
N THR A 83 -8.33 -8.77 4.06
CA THR A 83 -7.06 -9.36 4.51
C THR A 83 -5.91 -8.58 3.92
N ALA A 84 -4.98 -8.11 4.76
CA ALA A 84 -3.74 -7.48 4.29
C ALA A 84 -2.89 -8.51 3.56
N PHE A 85 -2.29 -8.15 2.42
CA PHE A 85 -1.27 -8.99 1.80
C PHE A 85 -0.12 -9.23 2.79
N ASN A 86 0.15 -10.49 3.12
CA ASN A 86 1.10 -10.91 4.15
C ASN A 86 1.91 -12.13 3.69
N ASN A 87 3.04 -12.39 4.35
CA ASN A 87 3.85 -13.58 4.12
C ASN A 87 4.21 -13.81 2.63
N ALA A 88 4.75 -12.79 1.96
CA ALA A 88 5.08 -12.89 0.54
C ALA A 88 6.09 -14.04 0.31
N THR A 89 5.87 -14.82 -0.75
CA THR A 89 6.68 -16.01 -1.08
C THR A 89 8.03 -15.65 -1.67
N ASN A 90 8.15 -14.46 -2.26
CA ASN A 90 9.40 -13.93 -2.78
C ASN A 90 9.44 -12.41 -2.65
N TRP A 91 10.65 -11.90 -2.43
CA TRP A 91 10.97 -10.49 -2.31
C TRP A 91 12.13 -10.14 -3.22
N SER A 92 11.97 -9.11 -4.04
CA SER A 92 13.07 -8.57 -4.82
C SER A 92 13.07 -7.05 -4.78
N TYR A 93 14.24 -6.48 -4.48
CA TYR A 93 14.49 -5.05 -4.45
C TYR A 93 15.60 -4.77 -5.45
N THR A 94 15.28 -4.14 -6.57
CA THR A 94 16.25 -3.90 -7.65
C THR A 94 16.13 -2.47 -8.16
N GLY A 95 17.15 -1.66 -7.85
CA GLY A 95 17.17 -0.24 -8.19
C GLY A 95 15.99 0.49 -7.58
N ASN A 96 15.07 0.97 -8.42
CA ASN A 96 13.90 1.72 -8.02
C ASN A 96 12.59 0.93 -8.00
N VAL A 97 12.67 -0.40 -8.03
CA VAL A 97 11.50 -1.30 -8.04
C VAL A 97 11.61 -2.34 -6.95
N ALA A 98 10.55 -2.45 -6.14
CA ALA A 98 10.33 -3.58 -5.24
C ALA A 98 9.23 -4.45 -5.84
N ARG A 99 9.40 -5.77 -5.77
CA ARG A 99 8.39 -6.74 -6.19
C ARG A 99 8.24 -7.82 -5.14
N LEU A 100 6.99 -8.07 -4.78
CA LEU A 100 6.56 -9.05 -3.81
C LEU A 100 5.58 -9.99 -4.51
N THR A 101 5.74 -11.29 -4.33
CA THR A 101 4.80 -12.28 -4.88
C THR A 101 4.07 -13.00 -3.76
N TYR A 102 2.80 -13.31 -3.99
CA TYR A 102 1.92 -14.01 -3.07
C TYR A 102 1.24 -15.14 -3.82
N SER A 103 0.97 -16.22 -3.10
CA SER A 103 0.20 -17.35 -3.62
C SER A 103 -0.80 -17.77 -2.54
N THR A 104 -2.08 -17.80 -2.90
CA THR A 104 -3.18 -18.27 -2.05
C THR A 104 -3.79 -19.53 -2.66
N ALA A 105 -4.82 -20.09 -2.03
CA ALA A 105 -5.56 -21.20 -2.62
C ALA A 105 -6.35 -20.77 -3.89
N GLU A 106 -6.72 -19.49 -3.99
CA GLU A 106 -7.60 -18.94 -5.01
C GLU A 106 -6.83 -18.23 -6.14
N PHE A 107 -5.73 -17.54 -5.82
CA PHE A 107 -5.02 -16.72 -6.80
C PHE A 107 -3.53 -16.60 -6.52
N ASP A 108 -2.79 -16.24 -7.56
CA ASP A 108 -1.43 -15.70 -7.43
C ASP A 108 -1.48 -14.18 -7.58
N ALA A 109 -0.68 -13.46 -6.79
CA ALA A 109 -0.58 -12.01 -6.89
C ALA A 109 0.87 -11.54 -6.98
N THR A 110 1.09 -10.46 -7.73
CA THR A 110 2.34 -9.72 -7.77
C THR A 110 2.08 -8.28 -7.39
N MET A 111 2.63 -7.86 -6.26
CA MET A 111 2.66 -6.47 -5.82
C MET A 111 3.98 -5.84 -6.24
N GLN A 112 3.92 -4.62 -6.77
CA GLN A 112 5.09 -3.87 -7.20
C GLN A 112 5.01 -2.43 -6.69
N PHE A 113 6.11 -1.97 -6.11
CA PHE A 113 6.35 -0.56 -5.79
C PHE A 113 7.42 -0.03 -6.72
N ARG A 114 7.24 1.17 -7.27
CA ARG A 114 8.23 1.85 -8.08
C ARG A 114 8.39 3.31 -7.65
N VAL A 115 9.63 3.71 -7.42
CA VAL A 115 9.97 5.09 -7.05
C VAL A 115 10.52 5.85 -8.26
N ILE A 116 10.10 7.10 -8.40
CA ILE A 116 10.61 8.05 -9.40
C ILE A 116 10.93 9.35 -8.68
N GLY A 117 12.20 9.78 -8.70
CA GLY A 117 12.68 10.96 -7.98
C GLY A 117 13.56 11.84 -8.86
N VAL A 118 12.96 12.48 -9.87
CA VAL A 118 13.69 13.18 -10.94
C VAL A 118 14.41 14.46 -10.50
N ARG A 119 14.01 15.07 -9.37
CA ARG A 119 14.67 16.26 -8.79
C ARG A 119 14.41 16.34 -7.29
N SER A 120 15.22 17.12 -6.59
CA SER A 120 14.98 17.39 -5.16
C SER A 120 13.58 18.01 -4.95
N GLY A 121 12.89 17.55 -3.90
CA GLY A 121 11.51 17.93 -3.62
C GLY A 121 10.46 17.26 -4.51
N PHE A 122 10.80 16.39 -5.45
CA PHE A 122 9.80 15.69 -6.25
C PHE A 122 9.96 14.18 -6.10
N GLY A 123 8.87 13.49 -5.79
CA GLY A 123 8.84 12.04 -5.72
C GLY A 123 7.49 11.48 -6.15
N VAL A 124 7.53 10.37 -6.88
CA VAL A 124 6.35 9.58 -7.21
C VAL A 124 6.57 8.16 -6.73
N LEU A 125 5.59 7.62 -6.01
CA LEU A 125 5.48 6.21 -5.69
C LEU A 125 4.31 5.62 -6.48
N VAL A 126 4.61 4.70 -7.40
CA VAL A 126 3.61 3.91 -8.10
C VAL A 126 3.47 2.57 -7.38
N GLN A 127 2.24 2.22 -7.01
CA GLN A 127 1.89 0.98 -6.33
C GLN A 127 0.97 0.19 -7.26
N THR A 128 1.32 -1.05 -7.56
CA THR A 128 0.55 -1.90 -8.49
C THR A 128 0.37 -3.28 -7.90
N VAL A 129 -0.84 -3.84 -8.00
CA VAL A 129 -1.11 -5.25 -7.70
C VAL A 129 -1.73 -5.90 -8.92
N SER A 130 -1.14 -6.99 -9.38
CA SER A 130 -1.72 -7.87 -10.40
C SER A 130 -2.14 -9.19 -9.78
N ILE A 131 -3.35 -9.64 -10.06
CA ILE A 131 -3.93 -10.89 -9.56
C ILE A 131 -4.22 -11.81 -10.74
N LEU A 132 -3.91 -13.09 -10.61
CA LEU A 132 -4.24 -14.16 -11.54
C LEU A 132 -5.11 -15.20 -10.83
N ASN A 133 -6.33 -15.44 -11.31
CA ASN A 133 -7.18 -16.51 -10.80
C ASN A 133 -6.60 -17.89 -11.15
N ARG A 134 -6.33 -18.71 -10.13
CA ARG A 134 -5.75 -20.05 -10.27
C ARG A 134 -6.77 -21.17 -10.10
N THR A 135 -8.02 -20.83 -9.78
CA THR A 135 -9.10 -21.79 -9.62
C THR A 135 -9.65 -22.24 -10.97
N ASP A 136 -10.46 -23.29 -10.94
CA ASP A 136 -11.24 -23.82 -12.07
C ASP A 136 -12.62 -23.16 -12.22
N ARG A 137 -12.89 -22.08 -11.46
CA ARG A 137 -14.14 -21.32 -11.50
C ARG A 137 -13.90 -19.82 -11.56
N ARG A 138 -14.96 -19.06 -11.79
CA ARG A 138 -14.93 -17.59 -11.65
C ARG A 138 -14.84 -17.21 -10.17
N ILE A 139 -14.04 -16.20 -9.86
CA ILE A 139 -13.95 -15.56 -8.54
C ILE A 139 -14.20 -14.06 -8.66
N SER A 140 -14.78 -13.45 -7.64
CA SER A 140 -14.73 -11.98 -7.50
C SER A 140 -13.72 -11.60 -6.42
N VAL A 141 -12.96 -10.55 -6.72
CA VAL A 141 -11.89 -10.04 -5.86
C VAL A 141 -12.06 -8.55 -5.69
N ASN A 142 -12.10 -8.10 -4.44
CA ASN A 142 -11.98 -6.70 -4.07
C ASN A 142 -10.54 -6.43 -3.66
N LEU A 143 -9.91 -5.40 -4.23
CA LEU A 143 -8.61 -4.90 -3.81
C LEU A 143 -8.76 -3.55 -3.18
N PHE A 144 -7.99 -3.30 -2.13
CA PHE A 144 -7.96 -2.02 -1.41
C PHE A 144 -6.52 -1.54 -1.33
N ASN A 145 -6.26 -0.29 -1.72
CA ASN A 145 -4.99 0.36 -1.49
C ASN A 145 -5.19 1.40 -0.41
N PHE A 146 -4.47 1.28 0.70
CA PHE A 146 -4.53 2.22 1.82
C PHE A 146 -3.22 2.97 1.94
N ASN A 147 -3.32 4.28 2.14
CA ASN A 147 -2.19 5.16 2.38
C ASN A 147 -2.48 6.07 3.58
N ASN A 148 -1.48 6.21 4.45
CA ASN A 148 -1.44 7.16 5.54
C ASN A 148 -0.37 8.20 5.23
N LEU A 149 -0.81 9.39 4.80
CA LEU A 149 0.08 10.48 4.40
C LEU A 149 0.32 11.39 5.61
N ALA A 150 1.57 11.75 5.83
CA ALA A 150 2.00 12.68 6.86
C ALA A 150 2.81 13.79 6.19
N MET A 151 2.15 14.81 5.64
CA MET A 151 2.87 15.79 4.85
C MET A 151 3.83 16.60 5.73
N GLY A 152 5.04 16.85 5.22
CA GLY A 152 6.08 17.49 6.04
C GLY A 152 6.57 16.69 7.26
N GLY A 153 6.12 15.44 7.46
CA GLY A 153 6.46 14.62 8.62
C GLY A 153 5.68 14.98 9.88
N THR A 154 4.64 15.81 9.76
CA THR A 154 3.71 16.13 10.85
C THR A 154 2.40 15.39 10.62
N ALA A 155 1.75 15.02 11.71
CA ALA A 155 0.41 14.46 11.69
C ALA A 155 -0.57 15.47 12.29
N GLY A 156 -1.79 15.51 11.76
CA GLY A 156 -2.91 16.21 12.39
C GLY A 156 -3.19 17.62 11.86
N ASP A 157 -2.41 18.12 10.91
CA ASP A 157 -2.64 19.42 10.27
C ASP A 157 -2.97 19.32 8.77
N ASP A 158 -2.98 18.11 8.20
CA ASP A 158 -3.20 17.90 6.78
C ASP A 158 -4.66 18.18 6.37
N GLN A 159 -4.82 18.76 5.18
CA GLN A 159 -6.11 18.99 4.53
C GLN A 159 -6.23 18.17 3.26
N ALA A 160 -7.30 17.38 3.16
CA ALA A 160 -7.57 16.58 1.98
C ALA A 160 -8.77 17.11 1.19
N ASN A 161 -8.64 17.19 -0.13
CA ASN A 161 -9.69 17.62 -1.04
C ASN A 161 -9.73 16.73 -2.27
N LEU A 162 -10.93 16.37 -2.73
CA LEU A 162 -11.08 15.73 -4.03
C LEU A 162 -10.91 16.80 -5.12
N ILE A 163 -9.89 16.66 -5.97
CA ILE A 163 -9.60 17.63 -7.04
C ILE A 163 -9.88 17.08 -8.44
N ALA A 164 -10.02 15.76 -8.56
CA ALA A 164 -10.52 15.05 -9.72
C ALA A 164 -11.21 13.77 -9.25
N MET A 165 -11.97 13.11 -10.14
CA MET A 165 -12.80 11.95 -9.77
C MET A 165 -12.03 10.80 -9.11
N ASN A 166 -10.73 10.69 -9.39
CA ASN A 166 -9.83 9.67 -8.86
C ASN A 166 -8.55 10.27 -8.25
N THR A 167 -8.59 11.54 -7.82
CA THR A 167 -7.42 12.25 -7.29
C THR A 167 -7.77 13.04 -6.05
N ILE A 168 -7.18 12.62 -4.93
CA ILE A 168 -7.24 13.30 -3.64
C ILE A 168 -5.97 14.12 -3.49
N ARG A 169 -6.12 15.43 -3.33
CA ARG A 169 -5.01 16.33 -2.99
C ARG A 169 -4.92 16.42 -1.47
N VAL A 170 -3.72 16.22 -0.94
CA VAL A 170 -3.42 16.43 0.49
C VAL A 170 -2.42 17.57 0.59
N ASP A 171 -2.81 18.65 1.26
CA ASP A 171 -1.97 19.82 1.52
C ASP A 171 -1.52 19.80 2.99
N ASP A 172 -0.25 20.07 3.23
CA ASP A 172 0.26 20.34 4.59
C ASP A 172 -0.30 21.65 5.16
N GLY A 173 -0.83 21.60 6.38
CA GLY A 173 -1.47 22.74 7.03
C GLY A 173 -0.52 23.73 7.70
N MET A 174 0.68 23.29 8.11
CA MET A 174 1.64 24.13 8.85
C MET A 174 2.60 24.93 7.97
N GLY A 175 2.42 24.91 6.65
CA GLY A 175 3.20 25.76 5.74
C GLY A 175 4.64 25.28 5.52
N THR A 176 4.98 24.03 5.88
CA THR A 176 6.19 23.35 5.40
C THR A 176 6.18 23.21 3.88
N GLY A 177 4.99 23.34 3.30
CA GLY A 177 4.81 23.59 1.89
C GLY A 177 5.06 22.33 1.09
N TRP A 178 4.46 21.23 1.51
CA TRP A 178 4.37 20.00 0.74
C TRP A 178 2.92 19.72 0.36
N ARG A 179 2.77 19.02 -0.76
CA ARG A 179 1.49 18.58 -1.30
C ARG A 179 1.64 17.18 -1.85
N ALA A 180 0.70 16.31 -1.52
CA ALA A 180 0.49 15.05 -2.21
C ALA A 180 -0.67 15.14 -3.21
N ALA A 181 -0.55 14.40 -4.30
CA ALA A 181 -1.68 13.91 -5.07
C ALA A 181 -1.73 12.38 -4.92
N TYR A 182 -2.82 11.87 -4.37
CA TYR A 182 -3.09 10.45 -4.21
C TYR A 182 -4.14 10.00 -5.22
N GLU A 183 -3.71 9.20 -6.19
CA GLU A 183 -4.48 8.81 -7.38
C GLU A 183 -4.78 7.32 -7.37
N GLY A 184 -5.99 6.94 -7.80
CA GLY A 184 -6.42 5.55 -7.86
C GLY A 184 -7.68 5.34 -8.70
N THR A 185 -8.66 4.65 -8.13
CA THR A 185 -10.00 4.45 -8.71
C THR A 185 -10.97 5.56 -8.28
N GLU A 186 -12.22 5.48 -8.72
CA GLU A 186 -13.29 6.41 -8.37
C GLU A 186 -14.06 6.00 -7.10
N VAL A 187 -13.65 4.88 -6.48
CA VAL A 187 -14.24 4.33 -5.24
C VAL A 187 -13.23 4.49 -4.11
N TYR A 188 -13.49 5.39 -3.16
CA TYR A 188 -12.58 5.74 -2.07
C TYR A 188 -13.30 5.96 -0.74
N ASP A 189 -12.58 5.96 0.37
CA ASP A 189 -12.99 6.61 1.61
C ASP A 189 -11.78 7.30 2.23
N VAL A 190 -12.02 8.39 2.96
CA VAL A 190 -11.01 9.12 3.75
C VAL A 190 -11.49 9.19 5.20
N THR A 191 -10.55 9.06 6.14
CA THR A 191 -10.85 9.24 7.57
C THR A 191 -11.26 10.69 7.81
N ASP A 192 -12.38 10.91 8.51
CA ASP A 192 -12.95 12.25 8.77
C ASP A 192 -13.44 12.44 10.22
N GLY A 193 -13.02 11.56 11.13
CA GLY A 193 -13.48 11.51 12.53
C GLY A 193 -14.71 10.64 12.75
N ALA A 194 -15.55 10.44 11.73
CA ALA A 194 -16.63 9.44 11.74
C ALA A 194 -16.21 8.12 11.08
N ILE A 195 -15.28 8.20 10.12
CA ILE A 195 -14.73 7.07 9.39
C ILE A 195 -13.33 6.76 9.92
N ASP A 196 -13.09 5.52 10.36
CA ASP A 196 -11.75 4.98 10.58
C ASP A 196 -11.43 4.00 9.44
N VAL A 197 -10.78 4.49 8.38
CA VAL A 197 -10.54 3.69 7.17
C VAL A 197 -9.69 2.45 7.49
N LEU A 198 -8.64 2.62 8.29
CA LEU A 198 -7.78 1.49 8.66
C LEU A 198 -8.52 0.53 9.61
N GLY A 199 -9.22 1.07 10.61
CA GLY A 199 -10.02 0.28 11.54
C GLY A 199 -11.05 -0.59 10.80
N ASN A 200 -11.71 -0.05 9.78
CA ASN A 200 -12.62 -0.81 8.92
C ASN A 200 -11.87 -1.94 8.20
N LEU A 201 -10.72 -1.68 7.55
CA LEU A 201 -9.97 -2.72 6.83
C LEU A 201 -9.40 -3.84 7.73
N MET A 202 -9.29 -3.60 9.04
CA MET A 202 -8.78 -4.56 10.01
C MET A 202 -9.88 -5.31 10.78
N ASP A 203 -11.13 -4.87 10.68
CA ASP A 203 -12.20 -5.44 11.48
C ASP A 203 -12.62 -6.83 10.97
N ALA A 204 -13.56 -7.45 11.68
CA ALA A 204 -14.07 -8.77 11.33
C ALA A 204 -15.23 -8.73 10.33
N ASN A 205 -15.56 -7.54 9.80
CA ASN A 205 -16.70 -7.30 8.94
C ASN A 205 -16.28 -7.09 7.50
N VAL A 206 -17.24 -7.23 6.60
CA VAL A 206 -17.07 -6.89 5.20
C VAL A 206 -17.25 -5.39 5.04
N ASN A 207 -16.25 -4.74 4.45
CA ASN A 207 -16.31 -3.32 4.16
C ASN A 207 -16.41 -3.07 2.65
N THR A 208 -17.05 -1.96 2.30
CA THR A 208 -17.11 -1.44 0.93
C THR A 208 -16.98 0.06 1.04
N LEU A 209 -16.02 0.62 0.31
CA LEU A 209 -15.76 2.04 0.31
C LEU A 209 -16.90 2.77 -0.44
N GLY A 210 -17.23 3.98 0.01
CA GLY A 210 -18.49 4.64 -0.34
C GLY A 210 -18.36 6.06 -0.89
N ASN A 211 -17.15 6.50 -1.27
CA ASN A 211 -16.84 7.87 -1.70
C ASN A 211 -17.09 8.92 -0.61
N ARG A 212 -16.65 8.63 0.62
CA ARG A 212 -16.93 9.46 1.81
C ARG A 212 -15.65 10.10 2.38
N GLY A 213 -15.85 11.00 3.33
CA GLY A 213 -14.79 11.58 4.15
C GLY A 213 -14.07 12.80 3.56
N LEU A 214 -14.51 13.30 2.41
CA LEU A 214 -13.95 14.50 1.78
C LEU A 214 -15.00 15.60 1.54
N PRO A 215 -14.65 16.88 1.77
CA PRO A 215 -13.50 17.31 2.56
C PRO A 215 -13.70 16.94 4.05
N PRO A 216 -12.63 16.68 4.80
CA PRO A 216 -12.76 16.33 6.21
C PRO A 216 -13.23 17.53 7.05
N ALA A 217 -13.89 17.24 8.17
CA ALA A 217 -14.28 18.24 9.16
C ALA A 217 -13.05 18.66 10.00
N GLY A 218 -12.20 19.50 9.41
CA GLY A 218 -11.01 20.04 10.06
C GLY A 218 -9.71 19.38 9.62
N ALA A 219 -8.64 19.72 10.33
CA ALA A 219 -7.32 19.18 10.06
C ALA A 219 -7.20 17.77 10.62
N LEU A 220 -6.56 16.87 9.87
CA LEU A 220 -6.51 15.46 10.20
C LEU A 220 -5.12 14.86 9.96
N ASN A 221 -4.91 13.67 10.51
CA ASN A 221 -3.89 12.76 10.02
C ASN A 221 -4.48 12.01 8.83
N PHE A 222 -4.00 12.28 7.61
CA PHE A 222 -4.63 11.73 6.42
C PHE A 222 -4.53 10.20 6.40
N GLN A 223 -5.68 9.55 6.35
CA GLN A 223 -5.79 8.12 6.06
C GLN A 223 -6.84 7.96 4.97
N GLY A 224 -6.47 7.32 3.87
CA GLY A 224 -7.40 7.13 2.76
C GLY A 224 -7.16 5.82 2.04
N ALA A 225 -8.23 5.27 1.49
CA ALA A 225 -8.16 4.06 0.69
C ALA A 225 -8.93 4.18 -0.63
N TYR A 226 -8.47 3.44 -1.64
CA TYR A 226 -9.16 3.21 -2.91
C TYR A 226 -9.57 1.74 -3.02
N GLN A 227 -10.68 1.44 -3.69
CA GLN A 227 -11.18 0.07 -3.91
C GLN A 227 -11.40 -0.28 -5.39
N TRP A 228 -10.89 -1.43 -5.81
CA TRP A 228 -11.18 -2.05 -7.10
C TRP A 228 -11.99 -3.32 -6.89
N ALA A 229 -12.92 -3.62 -7.80
CA ALA A 229 -13.66 -4.87 -7.81
C ALA A 229 -13.49 -5.54 -9.17
N PHE A 230 -13.05 -6.80 -9.17
CA PHE A 230 -12.83 -7.60 -10.36
C PHE A 230 -13.69 -8.86 -10.32
N SER A 231 -14.13 -9.31 -11.49
CA SER A 231 -14.71 -10.66 -11.68
C SER A 231 -13.82 -11.41 -12.65
N LEU A 232 -13.00 -12.33 -12.13
CA LEU A 232 -11.97 -13.03 -12.87
C LEU A 232 -12.46 -14.43 -13.24
N GLY A 233 -12.54 -14.73 -14.53
CA GLY A 233 -12.68 -16.08 -15.06
C GLY A 233 -11.44 -16.95 -14.77
N VAL A 234 -11.51 -18.21 -15.21
CA VAL A 234 -10.43 -19.17 -15.05
C VAL A 234 -9.17 -18.69 -15.79
N ASN A 235 -8.03 -18.63 -15.10
CA ASN A 235 -6.76 -18.09 -15.61
C ASN A 235 -6.82 -16.63 -16.10
N GLU A 236 -7.85 -15.88 -15.72
CA GLU A 236 -7.94 -14.45 -16.00
C GLU A 236 -7.12 -13.65 -14.99
N ALA A 237 -6.52 -12.56 -15.46
CA ALA A 237 -5.77 -11.65 -14.61
C ALA A 237 -6.31 -10.22 -14.69
N ALA A 238 -6.19 -9.49 -13.59
CA ALA A 238 -6.46 -8.06 -13.53
C ALA A 238 -5.39 -7.33 -12.74
N THR A 239 -5.29 -6.02 -12.98
CA THR A 239 -4.30 -5.15 -12.35
C THR A 239 -4.98 -3.91 -11.78
N ALA A 240 -4.67 -3.60 -10.53
CA ALA A 240 -5.00 -2.34 -9.87
C ALA A 240 -3.73 -1.50 -9.69
N SER A 241 -3.85 -0.18 -9.77
CA SER A 241 -2.73 0.73 -9.55
C SER A 241 -3.17 1.97 -8.81
N ALA A 242 -2.34 2.40 -7.87
CA ALA A 242 -2.45 3.67 -7.17
C ALA A 242 -1.12 4.43 -7.27
N THR A 243 -1.18 5.75 -7.24
CA THR A 243 0.00 6.62 -7.34
C THR A 243 -0.04 7.68 -6.26
N VAL A 244 1.10 7.90 -5.58
CA VAL A 244 1.30 9.01 -4.66
C VAL A 244 2.39 9.91 -5.25
N THR A 245 2.03 11.16 -5.56
CA THR A 245 2.97 12.16 -6.07
C THR A 245 3.16 13.26 -5.02
N ILE A 246 4.39 13.49 -4.56
CA ILE A 246 4.75 14.51 -3.59
C ILE A 246 5.52 15.65 -4.27
N THR A 247 5.10 16.89 -4.00
CA THR A 247 5.72 18.12 -4.52
C THR A 247 5.67 19.26 -3.50
N PRO A 248 6.62 20.22 -3.55
CA PRO A 248 6.51 21.45 -2.80
C PRO A 248 5.28 22.26 -3.24
N THR A 249 4.61 22.90 -2.30
CA THR A 249 3.59 23.89 -2.59
C THR A 249 4.24 25.11 -3.27
N PRO A 250 3.54 25.73 -4.23
CA PRO A 250 3.99 26.98 -4.84
C PRO A 250 4.17 28.05 -3.76
N GLY A 251 5.41 28.45 -3.49
CA GLY A 251 5.73 29.48 -2.48
C GLY A 251 6.95 29.16 -1.63
N ALA A 252 7.15 27.90 -1.27
CA ALA A 252 8.29 27.46 -0.44
C ALA A 252 9.65 27.74 -1.08
N THR A 253 9.74 27.71 -2.41
CA THR A 253 10.98 27.96 -3.16
C THR A 253 11.33 29.45 -3.31
N THR A 254 10.34 30.34 -3.26
CA THR A 254 10.54 31.78 -3.50
C THR A 254 11.20 32.51 -2.32
N LEU A 255 10.95 32.06 -1.09
CA LEU A 255 11.52 32.67 0.12
C LEU A 255 13.02 32.41 0.30
N ALA A 256 13.51 31.24 -0.12
CA ALA A 256 14.94 30.93 -0.04
C ALA A 256 15.81 31.84 -0.93
N LEU A 257 15.30 32.18 -2.13
CA LEU A 257 16.00 33.08 -3.05
C LEU A 257 15.86 34.56 -2.66
N GLY A 258 14.69 34.97 -2.15
CA GLY A 258 14.48 36.33 -1.65
C GLY A 258 15.34 36.68 -0.43
N GLY A 259 15.54 35.73 0.49
CA GLY A 259 16.41 35.90 1.67
C GLY A 259 17.88 36.08 1.32
N LEU A 260 18.39 35.31 0.34
CA LEU A 260 19.76 35.45 -0.14
C LEU A 260 20.01 36.80 -0.85
N ALA A 261 19.04 37.29 -1.62
CA ALA A 261 19.13 38.60 -2.25
C ALA A 261 19.16 39.76 -1.23
N LEU A 262 18.37 39.67 -0.16
CA LEU A 262 18.37 40.64 0.94
C LEU A 262 19.63 40.57 1.80
N ALA A 263 20.14 39.36 2.10
CA ALA A 263 21.39 39.17 2.83
C ALA A 263 22.61 39.66 2.04
N ALA A 264 22.64 39.43 0.72
CA ALA A 264 23.69 39.94 -0.17
C ALA A 264 23.66 41.48 -0.27
N ARG A 265 22.47 42.10 -0.23
CA ARG A 265 22.32 43.57 -0.25
C ARG A 265 22.78 44.23 1.05
N ARG A 266 22.66 43.54 2.20
CA ARG A 266 23.08 44.07 3.52
C ARG A 266 24.60 44.04 3.74
N ARG A 267 25.35 43.21 3.00
CA ARG A 267 26.83 43.18 3.02
C ARG A 267 27.50 44.22 2.13
N ARG A 268 26.76 45.00 1.35
CA ARG A 268 27.28 46.04 0.43
C ARG A 268 27.00 47.47 0.89
N ARG A 269 26.59 47.66 2.15
CA ARG A 269 26.54 48.96 2.84
C ARG A 269 27.46 48.88 4.04
#